data_AF-A0A3E1DVT8-F1
#
_entry.id   AF-A0A3E1DVT8-F1
#
_cell.length_a   1.000
_cell.length_b   1.000
_cell.length_c   1.000
_cell.angle_alpha   90.00
_cell.angle_beta   90.00
_cell.angle_gamma   90.00
#
_symmetry.space_group_name_H-M   'P 1'
#
loop_
_entity.id
_entity.type
_entity.pdbx_description
1 polymer ?
#
loop_
_entity_poly.entity_id
_entity_poly.type
_entity_poly.pdbx_seq_one_letter_code
_entity_poly.pdbx_strand_id
1 'polypeptide(L)'
;MTPVLPPCPYLPAPRAGLDWRTLHVHREDVRGAEFYHDCLEYAQALWQRGLAARAMLCLDRALGSDLRGAEPVLGLWPLPYAAMAWLVAHTPPGVFMGNPRVHFQHYAGRMNEPRREPRRWRAWACWALTRAVRPDLPDDPKHAITEPTLNEIAAQLHAHGLPGEAELWRRVLSERQR
;
A
#
# COMPACT_ATOMS: atom_id res chain seq x y z
N MET A 1 -4.15 -0.43 -26.02
CA MET A 1 -4.87 0.67 -25.32
C MET A 1 -3.84 1.64 -24.80
N THR A 2 -3.99 2.94 -25.06
CA THR A 2 -3.07 3.97 -24.56
C THR A 2 -3.29 4.16 -23.05
N PRO A 3 -2.23 4.29 -22.22
CA PRO A 3 -2.39 4.56 -20.80
C PRO A 3 -3.07 5.92 -20.58
N VAL A 4 -4.03 5.96 -19.65
CA VAL A 4 -4.74 7.16 -19.22
C VAL A 4 -3.91 7.98 -18.23
N LEU A 5 -3.18 7.30 -17.34
CA LEU A 5 -2.29 7.91 -16.35
C LEU A 5 -0.82 7.51 -16.59
N PRO A 6 0.16 8.38 -16.27
CA PRO A 6 1.58 8.04 -16.40
C PRO A 6 1.95 6.88 -15.46
N PRO A 7 2.96 6.05 -15.78
CA PRO A 7 3.39 4.95 -14.91
C PRO A 7 3.82 5.46 -13.53
N CYS A 8 3.47 4.72 -12.46
CA CYS A 8 4.08 4.93 -11.14
C CYS A 8 5.54 4.46 -11.19
N PRO A 9 6.53 5.27 -10.78
CA PRO A 9 7.95 4.92 -10.87
C PRO A 9 8.37 3.87 -9.83
N TYR A 10 7.52 3.60 -8.84
CA TYR A 10 7.79 2.66 -7.75
C TYR A 10 7.14 1.29 -7.96
N LEU A 11 6.58 1.04 -9.14
CA LEU A 11 5.93 -0.22 -9.50
C LEU A 11 6.55 -0.81 -10.76
N PRO A 12 6.60 -2.16 -10.88
CA PRO A 12 7.02 -2.83 -12.10
C PRO A 12 6.08 -2.49 -13.26
N ALA A 13 6.63 -2.46 -14.47
CA ALA A 13 5.83 -2.37 -15.69
C ALA A 13 4.90 -3.60 -15.78
N PRO A 14 3.63 -3.43 -16.17
CA PRO A 14 2.69 -4.54 -16.21
C PRO A 14 2.99 -5.42 -17.43
N ARG A 15 3.01 -6.75 -17.23
CA ARG A 15 3.06 -7.69 -18.37
C ARG A 15 1.84 -7.56 -19.28
N ALA A 16 2.01 -7.91 -20.56
CA ALA A 16 0.91 -7.91 -21.52
C ALA A 16 -0.20 -8.91 -21.11
N GLY A 17 -1.46 -8.53 -21.33
CA GLY A 17 -2.62 -9.39 -21.06
C GLY A 17 -2.98 -9.57 -19.58
N LEU A 18 -2.37 -8.82 -18.66
CA LEU A 18 -2.64 -8.90 -17.24
C LEU A 18 -4.11 -8.57 -16.91
N ASP A 19 -4.78 -9.48 -16.22
CA ASP A 19 -6.15 -9.29 -15.74
C ASP A 19 -6.32 -9.75 -14.29
N TRP A 20 -7.53 -9.60 -13.75
CA TRP A 20 -7.84 -9.95 -12.37
C TRP A 20 -7.67 -11.44 -12.05
N ARG A 21 -7.66 -12.32 -13.08
CA ARG A 21 -7.51 -13.77 -12.92
C ARG A 21 -6.09 -14.13 -12.52
N THR A 22 -5.09 -13.32 -12.86
CA THR A 22 -3.71 -13.49 -12.37
C THR A 22 -3.66 -13.54 -10.85
N LEU A 23 -4.49 -12.75 -10.17
CA LEU A 23 -4.58 -12.77 -8.70
C LEU A 23 -5.43 -13.92 -8.13
N HIS A 24 -6.20 -14.64 -8.94
CA HIS A 24 -7.01 -15.79 -8.50
C HIS A 24 -6.26 -17.12 -8.54
N VAL A 25 -5.14 -17.17 -9.27
CA VAL A 25 -4.25 -18.34 -9.26
C VAL A 25 -3.66 -18.57 -7.87
N HIS A 26 -3.48 -17.49 -7.11
CA HIS A 26 -3.07 -17.51 -5.70
C HIS A 26 -4.26 -17.88 -4.82
N ARG A 27 -4.35 -19.15 -4.43
CA ARG A 27 -5.26 -19.60 -3.37
C ARG A 27 -4.92 -18.89 -2.05
N GLU A 28 -5.87 -18.83 -1.11
CA GLU A 28 -5.73 -17.99 0.11
C GLU A 28 -4.47 -18.31 0.95
N ASP A 29 -3.98 -19.54 0.86
CA ASP A 29 -2.78 -20.09 1.50
C ASP A 29 -1.46 -19.74 0.78
N VAL A 30 -1.49 -19.37 -0.50
CA VAL A 30 -0.29 -19.11 -1.33
C VAL A 30 -0.20 -17.61 -1.67
N ARG A 31 -0.01 -16.76 -0.66
CA ARG A 31 0.16 -15.30 -0.84
C ARG A 31 1.60 -14.82 -0.69
N GLY A 32 2.57 -15.63 -1.14
CA GLY A 32 4.02 -15.38 -1.02
C GLY A 32 4.59 -14.32 -1.99
N ALA A 33 5.85 -14.48 -2.36
CA ALA A 33 6.59 -13.55 -3.23
C ALA A 33 5.95 -13.31 -4.60
N GLU A 34 5.44 -14.35 -5.24
CA GLU A 34 4.78 -14.24 -6.55
C GLU A 34 3.49 -13.43 -6.46
N PHE A 35 2.64 -13.73 -5.46
CA PHE A 35 1.42 -12.96 -5.21
C PHE A 35 1.73 -11.47 -4.94
N TYR A 36 2.78 -11.21 -4.17
CA TYR A 36 3.27 -9.85 -3.93
C TYR A 36 3.60 -9.13 -5.25
N HIS A 37 4.44 -9.74 -6.10
CA HIS A 37 4.84 -9.16 -7.37
C HIS A 37 3.64 -8.94 -8.31
N ASP A 38 2.77 -9.94 -8.42
CA ASP A 38 1.55 -9.87 -9.24
C ASP A 38 0.64 -8.73 -8.79
N CYS A 39 0.54 -8.48 -7.47
CA CYS A 39 -0.19 -7.33 -6.95
C CYS A 39 0.44 -6.00 -7.37
N LEU A 40 1.77 -5.88 -7.40
CA LEU A 40 2.44 -4.65 -7.84
C LEU A 40 2.23 -4.38 -9.33
N GLU A 41 2.41 -5.40 -10.18
CA GLU A 41 2.15 -5.30 -11.62
C GLU A 41 0.68 -4.94 -11.89
N TYR A 42 -0.24 -5.58 -11.17
CA TYR A 42 -1.66 -5.33 -11.37
C TYR A 42 -2.08 -3.95 -10.85
N ALA A 43 -1.48 -3.48 -9.75
CA ALA A 43 -1.64 -2.10 -9.30
C ALA A 43 -1.20 -1.09 -10.38
N GLN A 44 -0.06 -1.33 -11.04
CA GLN A 44 0.42 -0.48 -12.13
C GLN A 44 -0.56 -0.48 -13.32
N ALA A 45 -1.04 -1.66 -13.72
CA ALA A 45 -2.01 -1.78 -14.81
C ALA A 45 -3.33 -1.06 -14.48
N LEU A 46 -3.83 -1.19 -13.25
CA LEU A 46 -5.04 -0.50 -12.78
C LEU A 46 -4.83 1.02 -12.76
N TRP A 47 -3.69 1.47 -12.24
CA TRP A 47 -3.34 2.88 -12.20
C TRP A 47 -3.31 3.50 -13.61
N GLN A 48 -2.58 2.90 -14.54
CA GLN A 48 -2.49 3.38 -15.92
C GLN A 48 -3.84 3.38 -16.66
N ARG A 49 -4.85 2.68 -16.15
CA ARG A 49 -6.23 2.69 -16.66
C ARG A 49 -7.14 3.73 -15.98
N GLY A 50 -6.60 4.56 -15.09
CA GLY A 50 -7.38 5.55 -14.32
C GLY A 50 -8.14 4.97 -13.13
N LEU A 51 -7.79 3.76 -12.66
CA LEU A 51 -8.49 3.07 -11.57
C LEU A 51 -7.71 3.21 -10.25
N ALA A 52 -7.48 4.45 -9.80
CA ALA A 52 -6.63 4.76 -8.64
C ALA A 52 -7.06 4.05 -7.36
N ALA A 53 -8.35 4.11 -6.98
CA ALA A 53 -8.86 3.40 -5.81
C ALA A 53 -8.57 1.89 -5.84
N ARG A 54 -8.73 1.25 -7.01
CA ARG A 54 -8.48 -0.19 -7.17
C ARG A 54 -6.98 -0.52 -7.14
N ALA A 55 -6.15 0.36 -7.67
CA ALA A 55 -4.70 0.21 -7.60
C ALA A 55 -4.22 0.21 -6.14
N MET A 56 -4.71 1.15 -5.32
CA MET A 56 -4.39 1.19 -3.88
C MET A 56 -4.86 -0.07 -3.14
N LEU A 57 -6.08 -0.55 -3.40
CA LEU A 57 -6.55 -1.82 -2.84
C LEU A 57 -5.66 -3.01 -3.24
N CYS A 58 -5.04 -2.96 -4.41
CA CYS A 58 -4.07 -3.98 -4.81
C CYS A 58 -2.75 -3.86 -4.06
N LEU A 59 -2.29 -2.65 -3.75
CA LEU A 59 -1.14 -2.43 -2.87
C LEU A 59 -1.41 -2.86 -1.43
N ASP A 60 -2.65 -2.71 -0.93
CA ASP A 60 -3.05 -3.24 0.38
C ASP A 60 -2.88 -4.76 0.42
N ARG A 61 -3.23 -5.45 -0.67
CA ARG A 61 -3.02 -6.89 -0.81
C ARG A 61 -1.54 -7.25 -0.82
N ALA A 62 -0.70 -6.49 -1.53
CA ALA A 62 0.76 -6.67 -1.53
C ALA A 62 1.37 -6.48 -0.13
N LEU A 63 0.92 -5.45 0.62
CA LEU A 63 1.31 -5.24 2.02
C LEU A 63 0.83 -6.37 2.93
N GLY A 64 -0.20 -7.12 2.53
CA GLY A 64 -0.68 -8.32 3.24
C GLY A 64 0.03 -9.62 2.86
N SER A 65 1.03 -9.59 1.98
CA SER A 65 1.68 -10.81 1.47
C SER A 65 2.49 -11.59 2.51
N ASP A 66 2.49 -12.90 2.34
CA ASP A 66 3.33 -14.03 2.77
C ASP A 66 4.84 -13.88 2.98
N LEU A 67 5.38 -12.73 3.37
CA LEU A 67 6.80 -12.41 3.19
C LEU A 67 7.64 -12.53 4.47
N ARG A 68 8.92 -12.88 4.30
CA ARG A 68 9.94 -13.02 5.34
C ARG A 68 11.01 -11.93 5.32
N GLY A 69 11.09 -11.15 4.23
CA GLY A 69 12.04 -10.04 4.08
C GLY A 69 13.31 -10.39 3.30
N ALA A 70 13.56 -11.69 3.04
CA ALA A 70 14.72 -12.17 2.29
C ALA A 70 14.38 -12.51 0.83
N GLU A 71 13.11 -12.39 0.42
CA GLU A 71 12.68 -12.68 -0.94
C GLU A 71 13.39 -11.76 -1.94
N PRO A 72 13.98 -12.29 -3.04
CA PRO A 72 14.70 -11.48 -4.03
C PRO A 72 13.88 -10.33 -4.62
N VAL A 73 12.56 -10.52 -4.75
CA VAL A 73 11.64 -9.49 -5.25
C VAL A 73 11.71 -8.21 -4.43
N LEU A 74 11.96 -8.29 -3.12
CA LEU A 74 12.03 -7.12 -2.23
C LEU A 74 13.28 -6.27 -2.44
N GLY A 75 14.33 -6.84 -3.05
CA GLY A 75 15.52 -6.08 -3.45
C GLY A 75 15.29 -5.19 -4.67
N LEU A 76 14.38 -5.59 -5.56
CA LEU A 76 14.00 -4.81 -6.75
C LEU A 76 12.81 -3.90 -6.47
N TRP A 77 11.82 -4.44 -5.76
CA TRP A 77 10.56 -3.80 -5.42
C TRP A 77 10.34 -3.91 -3.91
N PRO A 78 10.79 -2.91 -3.12
CA PRO A 78 10.54 -2.88 -1.68
C PRO A 78 9.05 -2.79 -1.38
N LEU A 79 8.66 -3.06 -0.11
CA LEU A 79 7.27 -2.90 0.33
C LEU A 79 6.69 -1.54 -0.15
N PRO A 80 5.46 -1.53 -0.70
CA PRO A 80 5.01 -0.48 -1.62
C PRO A 80 4.57 0.81 -0.93
N TYR A 81 5.24 1.23 0.15
CA TYR A 81 5.01 2.51 0.82
C TYR A 81 5.23 3.70 -0.12
N ALA A 82 6.32 3.68 -0.89
CA ALA A 82 6.60 4.74 -1.86
C ALA A 82 5.55 4.79 -2.97
N ALA A 83 5.13 3.63 -3.49
CA ALA A 83 4.08 3.53 -4.48
C ALA A 83 2.73 4.02 -3.94
N MET A 84 2.34 3.61 -2.73
CA MET A 84 1.10 4.05 -2.08
C MET A 84 1.07 5.58 -1.92
N ALA A 85 2.12 6.16 -1.34
CA ALA A 85 2.23 7.60 -1.17
C ALA A 85 2.19 8.35 -2.52
N TRP A 86 2.86 7.81 -3.54
CA TRP A 86 2.88 8.42 -4.88
C TRP A 86 1.49 8.38 -5.54
N LEU A 87 0.78 7.24 -5.51
CA LEU A 87 -0.58 7.11 -6.03
C LEU A 87 -1.54 8.11 -5.38
N VAL A 88 -1.49 8.24 -4.04
CA VAL A 88 -2.35 9.18 -3.28
C VAL A 88 -2.05 10.64 -3.66
N ALA A 89 -0.76 10.98 -3.81
CA ALA A 89 -0.34 12.33 -4.17
C ALA A 89 -0.67 12.70 -5.63
N HIS A 90 -0.60 11.74 -6.56
CA HIS A 90 -0.66 11.98 -8.00
C HIS A 90 -2.01 11.64 -8.63
N THR A 91 -2.99 11.20 -7.84
CA THR A 91 -4.35 10.98 -8.37
C THR A 91 -4.91 12.30 -8.88
N PRO A 92 -5.20 12.44 -10.19
CA PRO A 92 -5.71 13.69 -10.74
C PRO A 92 -7.13 14.02 -10.26
N PRO A 93 -7.52 15.30 -10.28
CA PRO A 93 -8.93 15.68 -10.14
C PRO A 93 -9.82 14.91 -11.13
N GLY A 94 -10.99 14.46 -10.68
CA GLY A 94 -11.92 13.68 -11.49
C GLY A 94 -11.65 12.18 -11.54
N VAL A 95 -10.49 11.70 -11.09
CA VAL A 95 -10.23 10.27 -10.91
C VAL A 95 -10.66 9.83 -9.50
N PHE A 96 -11.52 8.80 -9.42
CA PHE A 96 -12.01 8.32 -8.13
C PHE A 96 -10.91 7.62 -7.32
N MET A 97 -10.65 8.16 -6.13
CA MET A 97 -9.70 7.62 -5.15
C MET A 97 -10.37 7.27 -3.80
N GLY A 98 -11.59 7.78 -3.55
CA GLY A 98 -12.20 7.75 -2.22
C GLY A 98 -11.48 8.70 -1.25
N ASN A 99 -11.57 8.43 0.06
CA ASN A 99 -10.78 9.11 1.09
C ASN A 99 -9.78 8.10 1.71
N PRO A 100 -8.52 8.08 1.24
CA PRO A 100 -7.51 7.18 1.79
C PRO A 100 -7.24 7.35 3.29
N ARG A 101 -7.41 8.55 3.86
CA ARG A 101 -7.19 8.78 5.30
C ARG A 101 -8.20 7.96 6.10
N VAL A 102 -9.47 8.07 5.75
CA VAL A 102 -10.56 7.30 6.36
C VAL A 102 -10.43 5.81 6.05
N HIS A 103 -10.11 5.45 4.80
CA HIS A 103 -9.88 4.05 4.43
C HIS A 103 -8.90 3.36 5.38
N PHE A 104 -7.70 3.94 5.58
CA PHE A 104 -6.68 3.31 6.42
C PHE A 104 -7.02 3.31 7.91
N GLN A 105 -7.71 4.34 8.42
CA GLN A 105 -8.24 4.34 9.80
C GLN A 105 -9.15 3.12 10.04
N HIS A 106 -10.12 2.91 9.15
CA HIS A 106 -11.04 1.77 9.24
C HIS A 106 -10.34 0.44 8.97
N TYR A 107 -9.40 0.42 8.02
CA TYR A 107 -8.71 -0.80 7.61
C TYR A 107 -7.84 -1.36 8.74
N ALA A 108 -7.14 -0.50 9.48
CA ALA A 108 -6.33 -0.91 10.63
C ALA A 108 -7.16 -1.58 11.74
N GLY A 109 -8.42 -1.15 11.92
CA GLY A 109 -9.35 -1.71 12.91
C GLY A 109 -9.97 -3.06 12.53
N ARG A 110 -9.90 -3.48 11.26
CA ARG A 110 -10.60 -4.68 10.73
C ARG A 110 -9.68 -5.86 10.42
N MET A 111 -8.45 -5.85 10.92
CA MET A 111 -7.49 -6.91 10.65
C MET A 111 -7.83 -8.19 11.42
N ASN A 112 -7.89 -9.30 10.69
CA ASN A 112 -8.07 -10.65 11.23
C ASN A 112 -6.75 -11.41 11.20
N GLU A 113 -6.68 -12.48 12.00
CA GLU A 113 -5.61 -13.47 11.88
C GLU A 113 -5.69 -14.23 10.54
N PRO A 114 -4.56 -14.79 10.05
CA PRO A 114 -3.21 -14.69 10.60
C PRO A 114 -2.54 -13.34 10.29
N ARG A 115 -1.49 -13.01 11.06
CA ARG A 115 -0.61 -11.84 10.84
C ARG A 115 -1.36 -10.52 11.00
N ARG A 116 -2.28 -10.48 11.98
CA ARG A 116 -3.09 -9.30 12.29
C ARG A 116 -2.23 -8.07 12.59
N GLU A 117 -1.25 -8.19 13.48
CA GLU A 117 -0.44 -7.05 13.93
C GLU A 117 0.41 -6.43 12.79
N PRO A 118 1.21 -7.19 12.01
CA PRO A 118 1.94 -6.61 10.88
C PRO A 118 1.01 -5.86 9.91
N ARG A 119 -0.15 -6.44 9.59
CA ARG A 119 -1.11 -5.82 8.66
C ARG A 119 -1.75 -4.55 9.23
N ARG A 120 -2.08 -4.55 10.52
CA ARG A 120 -2.60 -3.36 11.21
C ARG A 120 -1.59 -2.22 11.15
N TRP A 121 -0.34 -2.49 11.49
CA TRP A 121 0.68 -1.44 11.55
C TRP A 121 1.10 -0.95 10.17
N ARG A 122 1.06 -1.81 9.13
CA ARG A 122 1.15 -1.41 7.72
C ARG A 122 0.01 -0.46 7.30
N ALA A 123 -1.22 -0.74 7.72
CA ALA A 123 -2.35 0.16 7.45
C ALA A 123 -2.14 1.53 8.12
N TRP A 124 -1.71 1.58 9.38
CA TRP A 124 -1.36 2.83 10.05
C TRP A 124 -0.19 3.56 9.38
N ALA A 125 0.80 2.84 8.90
CA ALA A 125 1.91 3.41 8.13
C ALA A 125 1.42 4.08 6.84
N CYS A 126 0.49 3.47 6.10
CA CYS A 126 -0.15 4.05 4.93
C CYS A 126 -1.07 5.23 5.26
N TRP A 127 -1.76 5.21 6.41
CA TRP A 127 -2.51 6.35 6.94
C TRP A 127 -1.59 7.56 7.17
N ALA A 128 -0.44 7.35 7.83
CA ALA A 128 0.52 8.41 8.09
C ALA A 128 1.09 9.01 6.79
N LEU A 129 1.41 8.16 5.81
CA LEU A 129 1.84 8.60 4.48
C LEU A 129 0.77 9.42 3.78
N THR A 130 -0.49 8.96 3.83
CA THR A 130 -1.64 9.68 3.28
C THR A 130 -1.74 11.07 3.87
N ARG A 131 -1.65 11.20 5.19
CA ARG A 131 -1.71 12.51 5.87
C ARG A 131 -0.56 13.43 5.46
N ALA A 132 0.62 12.87 5.22
CA ALA A 132 1.77 13.66 4.77
C ALA A 132 1.56 14.20 3.34
N VAL A 133 1.08 13.36 2.41
CA VAL A 133 0.94 13.77 0.99
C VAL A 133 -0.38 14.48 0.67
N ARG A 134 -1.42 14.28 1.48
CA ARG A 134 -2.77 14.84 1.31
C ARG A 134 -3.34 15.29 2.66
N PRO A 135 -2.75 16.34 3.27
CA PRO A 135 -3.20 16.87 4.56
C PRO A 135 -4.61 17.48 4.50
N ASP A 136 -5.11 17.77 3.29
CA ASP A 136 -6.45 18.29 3.02
C ASP A 136 -7.57 17.26 3.21
N LEU A 137 -7.25 15.96 3.24
CA LEU A 137 -8.25 14.92 3.42
C LEU A 137 -8.79 14.90 4.86
N PRO A 138 -10.13 15.00 5.04
CA PRO A 138 -10.73 15.01 6.36
C PRO A 138 -10.62 13.63 7.03
N ASP A 139 -10.67 13.62 8.36
CA ASP A 139 -10.90 12.41 9.15
C ASP A 139 -12.36 11.96 9.09
N ASP A 140 -12.62 10.80 9.69
CA ASP A 140 -13.98 10.36 9.99
C ASP A 140 -14.41 10.84 11.39
N PRO A 141 -15.29 11.85 11.50
CA PRO A 141 -15.73 12.38 12.78
C PRO A 141 -16.55 11.38 13.61
N LYS A 142 -17.04 10.29 13.00
CA LYS A 142 -17.85 9.26 13.67
C LYS A 142 -17.02 8.07 14.14
N HIS A 143 -15.73 8.03 13.79
CA HIS A 143 -14.88 6.91 14.14
C HIS A 143 -13.93 7.28 15.28
N ALA A 144 -14.31 6.92 16.51
CA ALA A 144 -13.50 7.12 17.70
C ALA A 144 -12.35 6.10 17.78
N ILE A 145 -11.38 6.22 16.88
CA ILE A 145 -10.11 5.49 16.98
C ILE A 145 -9.01 6.45 17.44
N THR A 146 -8.27 6.05 18.46
CA THR A 146 -7.03 6.72 18.85
C THR A 146 -5.99 6.52 17.75
N GLU A 147 -5.69 7.59 17.02
CA GLU A 147 -4.65 7.58 15.99
C GLU A 147 -3.27 7.42 16.64
N PRO A 148 -2.43 6.47 16.19
CA PRO A 148 -1.09 6.30 16.74
C PRO A 148 -0.16 7.41 16.29
N THR A 149 0.83 7.71 17.12
CA THR A 149 1.96 8.58 16.78
C THR A 149 2.88 7.92 15.75
N LEU A 150 3.68 8.72 15.04
CA LEU A 150 4.68 8.20 14.10
C LEU A 150 5.73 7.31 14.80
N ASN A 151 6.04 7.59 16.07
CA ASN A 151 6.97 6.79 16.85
C ASN A 151 6.37 5.43 17.22
N GLU A 152 5.09 5.39 17.59
CA GLU A 152 4.38 4.13 17.83
C GLU A 152 4.29 3.28 16.57
N ILE A 153 3.92 3.88 15.42
CA ILE A 153 3.91 3.16 14.13
C ILE A 153 5.28 2.56 13.84
N ALA A 154 6.35 3.35 13.97
CA ALA A 154 7.70 2.86 13.72
C ALA A 154 8.11 1.70 14.64
N ALA A 155 7.86 1.85 15.96
CA ALA A 155 8.19 0.84 16.95
C ALA A 155 7.46 -0.48 16.65
N GLN A 156 6.21 -0.39 16.22
CA GLN A 156 5.39 -1.56 15.93
C GLN A 156 5.70 -2.20 14.58
N LEU A 157 6.07 -1.41 13.56
CA LEU A 157 6.66 -1.93 12.34
C LEU A 157 8.00 -2.63 12.61
N HIS A 158 8.81 -2.13 13.54
CA HIS A 158 10.06 -2.78 13.94
C HIS A 158 9.79 -4.10 14.68
N ALA A 159 8.79 -4.12 15.57
CA ALA A 159 8.46 -5.30 16.37
C ALA A 159 7.76 -6.41 15.57
N HIS A 160 6.93 -6.06 14.60
CA HIS A 160 6.04 -7.01 13.90
C HIS A 160 6.27 -7.09 12.39
N GLY A 161 6.92 -6.10 11.78
CA GLY A 161 7.16 -6.05 10.34
C GLY A 161 8.36 -6.88 9.88
N LEU A 162 8.75 -6.68 8.63
CA LEU A 162 9.97 -7.27 8.07
C LEU A 162 11.22 -6.54 8.60
N PRO A 163 12.39 -7.19 8.60
CA PRO A 163 13.65 -6.53 8.87
C PRO A 163 13.83 -5.28 7.98
N GLY A 164 14.12 -4.13 8.57
CA GLY A 164 14.31 -2.86 7.86
C GLY A 164 13.02 -2.15 7.42
N GLU A 165 11.84 -2.70 7.71
CA GLU A 165 10.55 -2.14 7.27
C GLU A 165 10.27 -0.75 7.88
N ALA A 166 10.57 -0.56 9.16
CA ALA A 166 10.36 0.72 9.84
C ALA A 166 11.25 1.83 9.25
N GLU A 167 12.50 1.50 8.93
CA GLU A 167 13.47 2.40 8.31
C GLU A 167 13.07 2.75 6.87
N LEU A 168 12.60 1.76 6.10
CA LEU A 168 12.01 1.98 4.78
C LEU A 168 10.83 2.97 4.86
N TRP A 169 9.87 2.71 5.73
CA TRP A 169 8.70 3.56 5.89
C TRP A 169 9.07 5.00 6.32
N ARG A 170 9.94 5.15 7.33
CA ARG A 170 10.40 6.47 7.81
C ARG A 170 11.09 7.28 6.71
N ARG A 171 11.95 6.63 5.91
CA ARG A 171 12.61 7.27 4.77
C ARG A 171 11.58 7.81 3.78
N VAL A 172 10.62 6.98 3.36
CA VAL A 172 9.54 7.41 2.46
C VAL A 172 8.75 8.57 3.07
N LEU A 173 8.38 8.49 4.35
CA LEU A 173 7.64 9.56 5.02
C LEU A 173 8.43 10.88 5.03
N SER A 174 9.72 10.82 5.35
CA SER A 174 10.60 12.00 5.39
C SER A 174 10.77 12.68 4.04
N GLU A 175 10.74 11.92 2.94
CA GLU A 175 10.82 12.45 1.57
C GLU A 175 9.54 13.18 1.16
N ARG A 176 8.41 12.95 1.85
CA ARG A 176 7.10 13.59 1.57
C ARG A 176 6.76 14.76 2.47
N GLN A 177 7.57 14.99 3.50
CA GLN A 177 7.41 16.12 4.43
C GLN A 177 8.37 17.29 4.11
N ARG A 178 9.20 17.14 3.08
CA ARG A 178 10.05 18.21 2.54
C ARG A 178 9.27 19.02 1.51
#